data_AF-A0A235IYX0-F1
#
_entry.id   AF-A0A235IYX0-F1
#
_cell.length_a   1.000
_cell.length_b   1.000
_cell.length_c   1.000
_cell.angle_alpha   90.00
_cell.angle_beta   90.00
_cell.angle_gamma   90.00
#
_symmetry.space_group_name_H-M   'P 1'
#
loop_
_entity.id
_entity.type
_entity.pdbx_description
1 polymer ?
#
loop_
_entity_poly.entity_id
_entity_poly.type
_entity_poly.pdbx_seq_one_letter_code
_entity_poly.pdbx_strand_id
1 'polypeptide(L)'
;MLSDFTVELGQTLDECATKYRGFCKRYRPPKKQQQSSRWGSKFLGNIPKIGKVERLSPGQMPLPGWQYQVSKINNEQVSKVAEAFILANRGGSG
;
A
#
# COMPACT_ATOMS: atom_id res chain seq x y z
N MET A 1 20.49 -29.01 0.86
CA MET A 1 19.30 -29.22 0.00
C MET A 1 19.40 -28.56 -1.39
N LEU A 2 20.57 -28.12 -1.87
CA LEU A 2 20.77 -27.67 -3.26
C LEU A 2 21.73 -28.59 -4.05
N SER A 3 22.34 -29.56 -3.37
CA SER A 3 23.28 -30.54 -3.94
C SER A 3 22.61 -31.65 -4.74
N ASP A 4 21.32 -31.92 -4.49
CA ASP A 4 20.68 -33.15 -4.97
C ASP A 4 20.02 -32.94 -6.34
N PHE A 5 19.68 -31.69 -6.70
CA PHE A 5 19.03 -31.38 -7.97
C PHE A 5 19.97 -31.44 -9.18
N THR A 6 21.29 -31.35 -8.96
CA THR A 6 22.27 -31.43 -10.06
C THR A 6 22.48 -32.86 -10.58
N VAL A 7 22.13 -33.89 -9.81
CA VAL A 7 22.33 -35.29 -10.20
C VAL A 7 21.15 -35.85 -11.01
N GLU A 8 19.95 -35.25 -10.92
CA GLU A 8 18.75 -35.77 -11.61
C GLU A 8 18.69 -35.46 -13.10
N LEU A 9 19.49 -34.50 -13.59
CA LEU A 9 19.41 -34.08 -15.00
C LEU A 9 20.26 -34.95 -15.93
N GLY A 10 21.39 -35.50 -15.50
CA GLY A 10 22.28 -36.29 -16.35
C GLY A 10 23.26 -37.15 -15.55
N GLN A 11 23.78 -38.21 -16.17
CA GLN A 11 24.70 -39.15 -15.51
C GLN A 11 26.11 -38.58 -15.34
N THR A 12 26.44 -37.53 -16.09
CA THR A 12 27.70 -36.80 -15.99
C THR A 12 27.46 -35.31 -15.77
N LEU A 13 28.44 -34.60 -15.20
CA LEU A 13 28.36 -33.15 -14.97
C LEU A 13 28.16 -32.36 -16.26
N ASP A 14 28.81 -32.80 -17.35
CA ASP A 14 28.73 -32.11 -18.64
C ASP A 14 27.34 -32.27 -19.29
N GLU A 15 26.76 -33.45 -19.14
CA GLU A 15 25.38 -33.74 -19.57
C GLU A 15 24.36 -32.93 -18.74
N CYS A 16 24.54 -32.87 -17.42
CA CYS A 16 23.73 -32.04 -16.54
C CYS A 16 23.81 -30.55 -16.96
N ALA A 17 25.01 -30.01 -17.16
CA ALA A 17 25.21 -28.62 -17.56
C ALA A 17 24.53 -28.32 -18.91
N THR A 18 24.64 -29.22 -19.87
CA THR A 18 24.01 -29.09 -21.20
C THR A 18 22.48 -29.08 -21.10
N LYS A 19 21.91 -30.01 -20.34
CA LYS A 19 20.46 -30.09 -20.13
C LYS A 19 19.92 -28.89 -19.34
N TYR A 20 20.63 -28.44 -18.31
CA TYR A 20 20.28 -27.26 -17.54
C TYR A 20 20.28 -25.99 -18.39
N ARG A 21 21.32 -25.79 -19.23
CA ARG A 21 21.35 -24.68 -20.21
C ARG A 21 20.14 -24.72 -21.15
N GLY A 22 19.74 -25.90 -21.60
CA GLY A 22 18.53 -26.10 -22.41
C GLY A 22 17.25 -25.75 -21.67
N PHE A 23 17.14 -26.10 -20.39
CA PHE A 23 16.02 -25.70 -19.52
C PHE A 23 15.95 -24.18 -19.37
N CYS A 24 17.06 -23.50 -19.04
CA CYS A 24 17.10 -22.05 -18.88
C CYS A 24 16.63 -21.30 -20.13
N LYS A 25 16.98 -21.78 -21.33
CA LYS A 25 16.52 -21.20 -22.60
C LYS A 25 15.01 -21.34 -22.83
N ARG A 26 14.40 -22.43 -22.34
CA ARG A 26 12.97 -22.73 -22.52
C ARG A 26 12.10 -22.21 -21.39
N TYR A 27 12.68 -22.01 -20.21
CA TYR A 27 11.95 -21.60 -19.03
C TYR A 27 11.32 -20.23 -19.24
N ARG A 28 9.98 -20.20 -19.30
CA ARG A 28 9.18 -18.99 -19.27
C ARG A 28 8.39 -19.00 -17.96
N PRO A 29 8.74 -18.15 -16.99
CA PRO A 29 7.96 -18.02 -15.77
C PRO A 29 6.50 -17.74 -16.13
N PRO A 30 5.52 -18.42 -15.50
CA PRO A 30 4.13 -18.06 -15.69
C PRO A 30 3.93 -16.60 -15.32
N LYS A 31 3.13 -15.87 -16.11
CA LYS A 31 2.79 -14.49 -15.80
C LYS A 31 2.18 -14.47 -14.41
N LYS A 32 2.74 -13.65 -13.52
CA LYS A 32 2.19 -13.43 -12.18
C LYS A 32 0.72 -13.08 -12.35
N GLN A 33 -0.17 -13.93 -11.84
CA GLN A 33 -1.59 -13.62 -11.83
C GLN A 33 -1.73 -12.30 -11.06
N GLN A 34 -2.19 -11.26 -11.74
CA GLN A 34 -2.53 -10.03 -11.05
C GLN A 34 -3.78 -10.33 -10.24
N GLN A 35 -3.58 -10.66 -8.97
CA GLN A 35 -4.66 -10.57 -8.01
C GLN A 35 -4.98 -9.09 -7.85
N SER A 36 -5.97 -8.61 -8.61
CA SER A 36 -6.50 -7.28 -8.38
C SER A 36 -7.18 -7.30 -7.02
N SER A 37 -6.51 -6.73 -6.03
CA SER A 37 -7.09 -6.46 -4.73
C SER A 37 -8.32 -5.57 -4.97
N ARG A 38 -9.53 -6.10 -4.75
CA ARG A 38 -10.81 -5.36 -4.92
C ARG A 38 -10.96 -4.18 -3.95
N TRP A 39 -9.97 -3.98 -3.07
CA TRP A 39 -9.85 -2.91 -2.09
C TRP A 39 -9.92 -1.49 -2.70
N GLY A 40 -9.76 -1.33 -4.01
CA GLY A 40 -9.91 -0.03 -4.69
C GLY A 40 -10.72 -0.08 -6.00
N SER A 41 -11.41 -1.18 -6.31
CA SER A 41 -12.07 -1.33 -7.62
C SER A 41 -13.42 -0.64 -7.74
N LYS A 42 -13.96 -0.09 -6.63
CA LYS A 42 -15.21 0.66 -6.62
C LYS A 42 -14.89 2.14 -6.53
N PHE A 43 -15.26 2.88 -7.58
CA PHE A 43 -15.29 4.34 -7.53
C PHE A 43 -16.19 4.76 -6.37
N LEU A 44 -15.62 5.48 -5.39
CA LEU A 44 -16.36 6.01 -4.25
C LEU A 44 -17.15 7.25 -4.71
N GLY A 45 -18.12 7.05 -5.60
CA GLY A 45 -18.89 8.11 -6.27
C GLY A 45 -19.76 8.96 -5.35
N ASN A 46 -19.85 8.59 -4.07
CA ASN A 46 -20.60 9.30 -3.05
C ASN A 46 -19.71 10.13 -2.11
N ILE A 47 -18.43 10.31 -2.43
CA ILE A 47 -17.57 11.25 -1.71
C ILE A 47 -17.98 12.67 -2.12
N PRO A 48 -18.55 13.50 -1.21
CA PRO A 48 -18.90 14.87 -1.53
C PRO A 48 -17.64 15.62 -1.97
N LYS A 49 -17.76 16.39 -3.06
CA LYS A 49 -16.66 17.23 -3.54
C LYS A 49 -16.33 18.25 -2.46
N ILE A 50 -15.09 18.18 -1.99
CA ILE A 50 -14.53 19.14 -1.05
C ILE A 50 -14.50 20.52 -1.74
N GLY A 51 -15.24 21.49 -1.17
CA GLY A 51 -15.07 22.90 -1.50
C GLY A 51 -13.68 23.41 -1.13
N LYS A 52 -13.30 24.64 -1.53
CA LYS A 52 -11.99 25.24 -1.21
C LYS A 52 -11.65 25.05 0.28
N VAL A 53 -10.68 24.19 0.58
CA VAL A 53 -10.21 23.98 1.96
C VAL A 53 -9.10 24.96 2.25
N GLU A 54 -9.14 25.53 3.45
CA GLU A 54 -8.00 26.23 4.04
C GLU A 54 -6.74 25.38 3.89
N ARG A 55 -5.63 26.05 3.57
CA ARG A 55 -4.36 25.40 3.23
C ARG A 55 -3.90 24.52 4.39
N LEU A 56 -4.16 23.21 4.29
CA LEU A 56 -3.55 22.23 5.17
C LEU A 56 -2.06 22.11 4.83
N SER A 57 -1.27 21.64 5.80
CA SER A 57 0.16 21.40 5.61
C SER A 57 0.39 20.49 4.40
N PRO A 58 1.51 20.66 3.66
CA PRO A 58 1.82 19.83 2.50
C PRO A 58 1.70 18.32 2.82
N GLY A 59 0.82 17.61 2.10
CA GLY A 59 0.59 16.18 2.28
C GLY A 59 -0.68 15.81 3.06
N GLN A 60 -1.44 16.76 3.62
CA GLN A 60 -2.70 16.47 4.29
C GLN A 60 -3.90 16.70 3.35
N MET A 61 -4.75 15.67 3.19
CA MET A 61 -6.07 15.83 2.55
C MET A 61 -7.16 16.01 3.61
N PRO A 62 -8.02 17.03 3.48
CA PRO A 62 -9.22 17.15 4.30
C PRO A 62 -10.17 16.01 3.96
N LEU A 63 -10.71 15.35 4.98
CA LEU A 63 -11.73 14.33 4.77
C LEU A 63 -13.07 15.00 4.43
N PRO A 64 -13.75 14.59 3.35
CA PRO A 64 -15.03 15.17 2.95
C PRO A 64 -16.10 14.92 4.02
N GLY A 65 -16.74 15.98 4.49
CA GLY A 65 -17.75 15.92 5.56
C GLY A 65 -17.18 15.82 6.98
N TRP A 66 -15.85 15.77 7.13
CA TRP A 66 -15.15 15.79 8.42
C TRP A 66 -14.61 17.19 8.70
N GLN A 67 -15.53 18.13 8.96
CA GLN A 67 -15.16 19.31 9.73
C GLN A 67 -15.02 18.83 11.18
N TYR A 68 -13.83 18.93 11.77
CA TYR A 68 -13.57 18.49 13.15
C TYR A 68 -14.62 19.04 14.11
N GLN A 69 -15.60 18.23 14.52
CA GLN A 69 -16.65 18.65 15.46
C GLN A 69 -16.24 18.21 16.86
N VAL A 70 -15.16 18.79 17.39
CA VAL A 70 -14.71 18.52 18.76
C VAL A 70 -15.84 18.82 19.77
N SER A 71 -16.70 19.78 19.45
CA SER A 71 -17.94 20.11 20.17
C SER A 71 -18.97 18.97 20.26
N LYS A 72 -18.86 17.89 19.46
CA LYS A 72 -19.72 16.70 19.55
C LYS A 72 -19.14 15.60 20.44
N ILE A 73 -17.95 15.80 20.99
CA ILE A 73 -17.32 14.83 21.90
C ILE A 73 -17.87 15.06 23.31
N ASN A 74 -18.75 14.16 23.75
CA ASN A 74 -19.38 14.27 25.07
C ASN A 74 -18.43 13.98 26.25
N ASN A 75 -17.22 13.45 25.97
CA ASN A 75 -16.20 13.19 26.98
C ASN A 75 -15.20 14.35 27.02
N GLU A 76 -15.17 15.07 28.14
CA GLU A 76 -14.35 16.26 28.32
C GLU A 76 -12.84 16.00 28.16
N GLN A 77 -12.33 14.87 28.68
CA GLN A 77 -10.92 14.52 28.57
C GLN A 77 -10.52 14.25 27.12
N VAL A 78 -11.37 13.51 26.39
CA VAL A 78 -11.15 13.21 24.97
C VAL A 78 -11.25 14.49 24.13
N SER A 79 -12.20 15.37 24.45
CA SER A 79 -12.38 16.65 23.78
C SER A 79 -11.13 17.54 23.89
N LYS A 80 -10.60 17.71 25.11
CA LYS A 80 -9.39 18.50 25.39
C LYS A 80 -8.16 17.97 24.65
N VAL A 81 -7.96 16.64 24.65
CA VAL A 81 -6.84 16.02 23.94
C VAL A 81 -6.98 16.19 22.42
N ALA A 82 -8.19 16.03 21.89
CA ALA A 82 -8.46 16.21 20.47
C ALA A 82 -8.20 17.66 20.02
N GLU A 83 -8.62 18.65 20.82
CA GLU A 83 -8.34 20.08 20.60
C GLU A 83 -6.83 20.35 20.55
N ALA A 84 -6.08 19.89 21.55
CA ALA A 84 -4.64 20.08 21.62
C ALA A 84 -3.92 19.46 20.40
N PHE A 85 -4.32 18.25 20.01
CA PHE A 85 -3.77 17.57 18.83
C PHE A 85 -4.07 18.35 17.54
N ILE A 86 -5.29 18.84 17.36
CA ILE A 86 -5.68 19.59 16.16
C ILE A 86 -4.89 20.90 16.09
N LEU A 87 -4.79 21.66 17.18
CA LEU A 87 -4.05 22.92 17.23
C LEU A 87 -2.56 22.73 16.92
N ALA A 88 -1.93 21.71 17.50
CA ALA A 88 -0.51 21.40 17.28
C ALA A 88 -0.19 21.05 15.82
N ASN A 89 -1.14 20.43 15.11
CA ASN A 89 -0.93 19.95 13.74
C ASN A 89 -1.48 20.88 12.65
N ARG A 90 -2.18 21.97 13.01
CA ARG A 90 -2.81 22.88 12.03
C ARG A 90 -1.83 23.79 11.27
N GLY A 91 -0.53 23.70 11.53
CA GLY A 91 0.48 24.54 10.89
C GLY A 91 0.36 25.98 11.39
N GLY A 92 1.41 26.50 12.02
CA GLY A 92 1.41 27.88 12.50
C GLY A 92 1.31 28.86 11.33
N SER A 93 0.19 29.57 11.25
CA SER A 93 0.12 30.85 10.55
C SER A 93 0.89 31.87 11.38
N GLY A 94 2.18 32.06 11.04
CA GLY A 94 2.81 33.36 11.20
C GLY A 94 2.35 34.27 10.08
#